data_AF-A0A0Q9WGI2-F1
#
_entry.id   AF-A0A0Q9WGI2-F1
#
_cell.length_a   1.000
_cell.length_b   1.000
_cell.length_c   1.000
_cell.angle_alpha   90.00
_cell.angle_beta   90.00
_cell.angle_gamma   90.00
#
_symmetry.space_group_name_H-M   'P 1'
#
loop_
_entity.id
_entity.type
_entity.pdbx_description
1 polymer ?
#
loop_
_entity_poly.entity_id
_entity_poly.type
_entity_poly.pdbx_seq_one_letter_code
_entity_poly.pdbx_strand_id
1 'polypeptide(L)'
;MVTNHTYNALDREFDMFWSRVNCYVVLNFPYEDRCEFVKKANCLSGTNFVPYIQLLACNFNCKNRFEEFAFVSVFLLLCVELLLLLGYAVHYYFSPALKVATRMLHMSEHLAGVTVLTLSNSMPNLFSNMMDLKEEVPVYANCLSEALFVVMFVGGWICYISPFKMNSSSTLRDLLFLLLGVLLVEYLMQTDGVMTMPEIIGILFFFLLYIIINVVDVYLVSLAMKAYKNELEELNSMKQTEEIAAKREILKKKYNSIAADHRVHILKRKPTYISNNYDKFSFITTRSTVHVTLERDSASRSDMYNMDASRNANLFTDFFCAFRPVALADWRKANMLMRIFYIVRAPAVIVCVIYIPLVDYELDKNGWSKLLNCLHIVINPAITIIFGKALMFRDRSRLWYYNIPDDCIYGFYSFAITIPIAIFTFWHSRTSAPPAYHWLYIIMNLTGSMFLTFHCACEISLIMDVCGHILKVPSDFMGVTVKAVADSIPDLIVNTSMALLGYEKMAYAASIGSSFCALILTTSTVMAAKSLTGKIVTASSMTGRYGDNAYILIILGILSTLLWTALLNFNARRSVGLFSMFIYLLYLIFVVLIRAGIIHQFAYDSFLSDAYEP
;
A
#
# COMPACT_ATOMS: atom_id res chain seq x y z
N MET A 1 -36.54 -40.80 31.95
CA MET A 1 -37.43 -39.72 31.49
C MET A 1 -36.61 -38.84 30.57
N VAL A 2 -36.75 -39.02 29.25
CA VAL A 2 -36.14 -38.12 28.26
C VAL A 2 -37.04 -36.90 28.20
N THR A 3 -36.61 -35.80 28.81
CA THR A 3 -37.32 -34.52 28.72
C THR A 3 -37.25 -34.05 27.27
N ASN A 4 -38.41 -34.03 26.59
CA ASN A 4 -38.57 -33.34 25.31
C ASN A 4 -38.33 -31.84 25.57
N HIS A 5 -37.09 -31.40 25.42
CA HIS A 5 -36.75 -29.98 25.49
C HIS A 5 -37.39 -29.29 24.29
N THR A 6 -38.39 -28.44 24.53
CA THR A 6 -38.94 -27.58 23.49
C THR A 6 -37.91 -26.49 23.21
N TYR A 7 -37.50 -26.38 21.96
CA TYR A 7 -36.46 -25.46 21.52
C TYR A 7 -37.01 -24.03 21.52
N ASN A 8 -36.56 -23.22 22.47
CA ASN A 8 -37.13 -21.92 22.79
C ASN A 8 -36.35 -20.77 22.10
N ALA A 9 -36.87 -19.55 22.18
CA ALA A 9 -36.20 -18.36 21.62
C ALA A 9 -34.79 -18.14 22.20
N LEU A 10 -34.60 -18.48 23.48
CA LEU A 10 -33.30 -18.43 24.16
C LEU A 10 -32.30 -19.44 23.59
N ASP A 11 -32.76 -20.64 23.21
CA ASP A 11 -31.89 -21.64 22.56
C ASP A 11 -31.46 -21.16 21.17
N ARG A 12 -32.35 -20.48 20.43
CA ARG A 12 -32.00 -19.82 19.15
C ARG A 12 -31.00 -18.68 19.34
N GLU A 13 -31.17 -17.86 20.38
CA GLU A 13 -30.21 -16.80 20.71
C GLU A 13 -28.86 -17.39 21.13
N PHE A 14 -28.85 -18.50 21.88
CA PHE A 14 -27.63 -19.17 22.31
C PHE A 14 -26.90 -19.86 21.14
N ASP A 15 -27.64 -20.43 20.19
CA ASP A 15 -27.05 -20.97 18.97
C ASP A 15 -26.57 -19.85 18.03
N MET A 16 -27.27 -18.71 17.98
CA MET A 16 -26.76 -17.52 17.30
C MET A 16 -25.58 -16.88 18.03
N PHE A 17 -25.46 -17.00 19.34
CA PHE A 17 -24.38 -16.44 20.15
C PHE A 17 -23.02 -16.98 19.69
N TRP A 18 -22.89 -18.30 19.50
CA TRP A 18 -21.64 -18.90 19.01
C TRP A 18 -21.26 -18.43 17.61
N SER A 19 -22.23 -18.01 16.79
CA SER A 19 -21.97 -17.46 15.46
C SER A 19 -21.61 -15.96 15.44
N ARG A 20 -21.85 -15.25 16.55
CA ARG A 20 -21.67 -13.79 16.70
C ARG A 20 -20.60 -13.40 17.71
N VAL A 21 -20.18 -14.33 18.57
CA VAL A 21 -19.20 -14.09 19.62
C VAL A 21 -17.85 -13.67 19.03
N ASN A 22 -17.29 -12.60 19.60
CA ASN A 22 -15.92 -12.22 19.30
C ASN A 22 -14.97 -13.18 20.04
N CYS A 23 -14.08 -13.80 19.28
CA CYS A 23 -13.11 -14.77 19.78
C CYS A 23 -12.09 -14.19 20.76
N TYR A 24 -11.88 -12.87 20.75
CA TYR A 24 -11.00 -12.20 21.71
C TYR A 24 -11.54 -12.20 23.15
N VAL A 25 -12.84 -12.49 23.34
CA VAL A 25 -13.45 -12.63 24.68
C VAL A 25 -12.81 -13.77 25.47
N VAL A 26 -12.19 -14.76 24.80
CA VAL A 26 -11.47 -15.87 25.44
C VAL A 26 -10.41 -15.40 26.43
N LEU A 27 -9.81 -14.23 26.23
CA LEU A 27 -8.77 -13.67 27.09
C LEU A 27 -9.29 -13.31 28.49
N ASN A 28 -10.60 -13.17 28.65
CA ASN A 28 -11.24 -12.91 29.95
C ASN A 28 -11.54 -14.19 30.74
N PHE A 29 -11.49 -15.36 30.11
CA PHE A 29 -11.72 -16.65 30.77
C PHE A 29 -10.47 -17.15 31.51
N PRO A 30 -10.65 -17.97 32.57
CA PRO A 30 -9.56 -18.72 33.19
C PRO A 30 -8.81 -19.54 32.15
N TYR A 31 -7.49 -19.68 32.32
CA TYR A 31 -6.62 -20.34 31.34
C TYR A 31 -7.06 -21.77 30.95
N GLU A 32 -7.65 -22.51 31.90
CA GLU A 32 -8.07 -23.90 31.72
C GLU A 32 -9.25 -24.05 30.72
N ASP A 33 -10.17 -23.09 30.70
CA ASP A 33 -11.41 -23.15 29.92
C ASP A 33 -11.25 -22.57 28.50
N ARG A 34 -10.13 -21.88 28.23
CA ARG A 34 -9.92 -21.14 26.98
C ARG A 34 -9.95 -22.03 25.75
N CYS A 35 -9.35 -23.22 25.83
CA CYS A 35 -9.30 -24.12 24.68
C CYS A 35 -10.68 -24.72 24.35
N GLU A 36 -11.50 -25.01 25.36
CA GLU A 36 -12.86 -25.50 25.16
C GLU A 36 -13.72 -24.44 24.48
N PHE A 37 -13.64 -23.19 24.97
CA PHE A 37 -14.32 -22.05 24.36
C PHE A 37 -13.93 -21.84 22.89
N VAL A 38 -12.62 -21.83 22.59
CA VAL A 38 -12.10 -21.62 21.22
C VAL A 38 -12.55 -22.71 20.26
N LYS A 39 -12.61 -23.96 20.70
CA LYS A 39 -13.11 -25.08 19.90
C LYS A 39 -14.61 -24.95 19.63
N LYS A 40 -15.39 -24.51 20.62
CA LYS A 40 -16.85 -24.38 20.51
C LYS A 40 -17.29 -23.18 19.68
N ALA A 41 -16.59 -22.05 19.82
CA ALA A 41 -16.83 -20.83 19.05
C ALA A 41 -16.22 -20.85 17.64
N ASN A 42 -15.46 -21.89 17.28
CA ASN A 42 -14.73 -22.01 16.02
C ASN A 42 -13.98 -20.72 15.64
N CYS A 43 -13.03 -20.33 16.49
CA CYS A 43 -12.26 -19.08 16.38
C CYS A 43 -11.19 -19.06 15.28
N LEU A 44 -11.51 -19.71 14.16
CA LEU A 44 -10.81 -19.61 12.88
C LEU A 44 -11.29 -18.40 12.07
N SER A 45 -12.52 -17.93 12.35
CA SER A 45 -13.13 -16.76 11.73
C SER A 45 -12.30 -15.50 12.03
N GLY A 46 -11.68 -14.93 11.00
CA GLY A 46 -10.86 -13.71 11.11
C GLY A 46 -9.36 -13.93 10.98
N THR A 47 -8.84 -15.15 11.20
CA THR A 47 -7.39 -15.41 11.08
C THR A 47 -6.97 -15.69 9.64
N ASN A 48 -5.90 -15.09 9.14
CA ASN A 48 -5.46 -15.25 7.74
C ASN A 48 -4.53 -16.47 7.59
N PHE A 49 -3.23 -16.36 7.87
CA PHE A 49 -2.27 -17.46 7.73
C PHE A 49 -2.16 -18.36 8.96
N VAL A 50 -2.20 -17.79 10.15
CA VAL A 50 -1.93 -18.49 11.42
C VAL A 50 -3.12 -18.34 12.37
N PRO A 51 -3.66 -19.40 12.98
CA PRO A 51 -4.73 -19.28 13.96
C PRO A 51 -4.18 -18.84 15.32
N TYR A 52 -3.88 -17.55 15.48
CA TYR A 52 -3.19 -16.98 16.63
C TYR A 52 -3.85 -17.34 17.98
N ILE A 53 -5.18 -17.19 18.08
CA ILE A 53 -5.93 -17.48 19.30
C ILE A 53 -5.99 -18.98 19.62
N GLN A 54 -6.10 -19.83 18.59
CA GLN A 54 -6.07 -21.29 18.78
C GLN A 54 -4.67 -21.78 19.18
N LEU A 55 -3.62 -21.22 18.59
CA LEU A 55 -2.24 -21.52 18.97
C LEU A 55 -1.98 -21.14 20.42
N LEU A 56 -2.41 -19.95 20.84
CA LEU A 56 -2.28 -19.47 22.22
C LEU A 56 -3.03 -20.36 23.21
N ALA A 57 -4.33 -20.61 22.95
CA ALA A 57 -5.21 -21.28 23.90
C ALA A 57 -5.09 -22.81 23.90
N CYS A 58 -4.90 -23.46 22.74
CA CYS A 58 -4.95 -24.91 22.63
C CYS A 58 -3.59 -25.58 22.40
N ASN A 59 -2.73 -25.05 21.52
CA ASN A 59 -1.48 -25.74 21.17
C ASN A 59 -0.37 -25.45 22.17
N PHE A 60 -0.12 -24.19 22.48
CA PHE A 60 0.84 -23.79 23.50
C PHE A 60 0.26 -23.90 24.91
N ASN A 61 -1.07 -23.83 25.04
CA ASN A 61 -1.80 -23.96 26.31
C ASN A 61 -1.18 -23.08 27.41
N CYS A 62 -1.03 -21.78 27.11
CA CYS A 62 -0.39 -20.83 28.01
C CYS A 62 -1.12 -20.82 29.35
N LYS A 63 -0.40 -21.03 30.46
CA LYS A 63 -0.96 -21.07 31.82
C LYS A 63 -0.66 -19.79 32.60
N ASN A 64 0.36 -19.05 32.17
CA ASN A 64 0.89 -17.89 32.87
C ASN A 64 0.93 -16.66 31.95
N ARG A 65 0.79 -15.48 32.55
CA ARG A 65 0.93 -14.20 31.84
C ARG A 65 2.32 -14.01 31.21
N PHE A 66 3.37 -14.60 31.81
CA PHE A 66 4.72 -14.59 31.22
C PHE A 66 4.79 -15.36 29.90
N GLU A 67 4.13 -16.52 29.81
CA GLU A 67 4.07 -17.32 28.59
C GLU A 67 3.29 -16.59 27.48
N GLU A 68 2.21 -15.88 27.84
CA GLU A 68 1.49 -15.01 26.89
C GLU A 68 2.40 -13.89 26.36
N PHE A 69 3.18 -13.23 27.21
CA PHE A 69 4.12 -12.19 26.76
C PHE A 69 5.27 -12.74 25.91
N ALA A 70 5.81 -13.90 26.25
CA ALA A 70 6.81 -14.58 25.44
C ALA A 70 6.26 -14.92 24.05
N PHE A 71 5.02 -15.40 24.00
CA PHE A 71 4.32 -15.71 22.76
C PHE A 71 4.05 -14.46 21.89
N VAL A 72 3.58 -13.37 22.49
CA VAL A 72 3.44 -12.07 21.81
C VAL A 72 4.79 -11.59 21.26
N SER A 73 5.88 -11.76 22.02
CA SER A 73 7.22 -11.35 21.58
C SER A 73 7.69 -12.10 20.34
N VAL A 74 7.40 -13.41 20.23
CA VAL A 74 7.70 -14.20 19.02
C VAL A 74 6.92 -13.70 17.80
N PHE A 75 5.66 -13.33 17.96
CA PHE A 75 4.88 -12.78 16.85
C PHE A 75 5.26 -11.36 16.47
N LEU A 76 5.70 -10.54 17.42
CA LEU A 76 6.29 -9.24 17.10
C LEU A 76 7.60 -9.42 16.30
N LEU A 77 8.41 -10.44 16.61
CA LEU A 77 9.57 -10.79 15.79
C LEU A 77 9.16 -11.25 14.38
N LEU A 78 8.12 -12.08 14.26
CA LEU A 78 7.55 -12.46 12.96
C LEU A 78 7.05 -11.24 12.18
N CYS A 79 6.40 -10.28 12.85
CA CYS A 79 5.95 -9.03 12.24
C CYS A 79 7.14 -8.22 11.71
N VAL A 80 8.27 -8.17 12.43
CA VAL A 80 9.49 -7.51 11.96
C VAL A 80 10.04 -8.21 10.72
N GLU A 81 10.05 -9.54 10.67
CA GLU A 81 10.47 -10.30 9.48
C GLU A 81 9.57 -10.03 8.27
N LEU A 82 8.25 -9.98 8.46
CA LEU A 82 7.29 -9.63 7.42
C LEU A 82 7.49 -8.20 6.91
N LEU A 83 7.83 -7.26 7.79
CA LEU A 83 8.17 -5.89 7.42
C LEU A 83 9.46 -5.80 6.58
N LEU A 84 10.47 -6.61 6.93
CA LEU A 84 11.71 -6.71 6.15
C LEU A 84 11.45 -7.31 4.76
N LEU A 85 10.60 -8.34 4.68
CA LEU A 85 10.15 -8.93 3.42
C LEU A 85 9.40 -7.91 2.54
N LEU A 86 8.42 -7.23 3.12
CA LEU A 86 7.64 -6.18 2.47
C LEU A 86 8.57 -5.08 1.91
N GLY A 87 9.47 -4.55 2.75
CA GLY A 87 10.40 -3.51 2.31
C GLY A 87 11.39 -3.97 1.24
N TYR A 88 11.86 -5.22 1.30
CA TYR A 88 12.72 -5.77 0.26
C TYR A 88 11.97 -5.93 -1.08
N ALA A 89 10.77 -6.52 -1.06
CA ALA A 89 9.95 -6.72 -2.25
C ALA A 89 9.62 -5.39 -2.93
N VAL A 90 9.22 -4.39 -2.12
CA VAL A 90 8.89 -3.05 -2.61
C VAL A 90 10.10 -2.37 -3.24
N HIS A 91 11.23 -2.35 -2.55
CA HIS A 91 12.41 -1.59 -3.00
C HIS A 91 13.09 -2.21 -4.23
N TYR A 92 13.14 -3.54 -4.34
CA TYR A 92 13.90 -4.21 -5.41
C TYR A 92 13.04 -4.73 -6.57
N TYR A 93 11.76 -5.02 -6.36
CA TYR A 93 10.90 -5.59 -7.40
C TYR A 93 9.80 -4.61 -7.83
N PHE A 94 8.92 -4.19 -6.91
CA PHE A 94 7.77 -3.34 -7.23
C PHE A 94 8.19 -1.98 -7.77
N SER A 95 9.13 -1.31 -7.08
CA SER A 95 9.56 0.05 -7.37
C SER A 95 10.15 0.21 -8.79
N PRO A 96 11.16 -0.59 -9.23
CA PRO A 96 11.63 -0.55 -10.61
C PRO A 96 10.56 -0.87 -11.65
N ALA A 97 9.79 -1.93 -11.41
CA ALA A 97 8.78 -2.40 -12.37
C ALA A 97 7.71 -1.33 -12.62
N LEU A 98 7.29 -0.63 -11.55
CA LEU A 98 6.32 0.46 -11.64
C LEU A 98 6.84 1.61 -12.50
N LYS A 99 8.08 2.06 -12.30
CA LYS A 99 8.67 3.14 -13.12
C LYS A 99 8.65 2.80 -14.61
N VAL A 100 8.99 1.57 -14.95
CA VAL A 100 9.01 1.11 -16.34
C VAL A 100 7.60 1.02 -16.89
N ALA A 101 6.65 0.46 -16.13
CA ALA A 101 5.25 0.40 -16.52
C ALA A 101 4.66 1.80 -16.77
N THR A 102 4.93 2.74 -15.88
CA THR A 102 4.53 4.15 -16.04
C THR A 102 5.11 4.78 -17.30
N ARG A 103 6.40 4.52 -17.58
CA ARG A 103 7.05 4.99 -18.81
C ARG A 103 6.42 4.38 -20.06
N MET A 104 6.07 3.10 -20.04
CA MET A 104 5.41 2.40 -21.15
C MET A 104 3.98 2.90 -21.39
N LEU A 105 3.26 3.25 -20.32
CA LEU A 105 1.91 3.81 -20.39
C LEU A 105 1.89 5.30 -20.75
N HIS A 106 3.05 5.94 -20.95
CA HIS A 106 3.19 7.36 -21.24
C HIS A 106 2.47 8.28 -20.22
N MET A 107 2.44 7.86 -18.95
CA MET A 107 1.83 8.64 -17.88
C MET A 107 2.84 9.61 -17.24
N SER A 108 2.37 10.75 -16.74
CA SER A 108 3.19 11.65 -15.92
C SER A 108 3.46 11.03 -14.54
N GLU A 109 4.56 11.44 -13.89
CA GLU A 109 4.91 10.96 -12.54
C GLU A 109 3.78 11.18 -11.54
N HIS A 110 3.14 12.36 -11.59
CA HIS A 110 2.03 12.70 -10.71
C HIS A 110 0.80 11.84 -10.95
N LEU A 111 0.39 11.65 -12.22
CA LEU A 111 -0.77 10.82 -12.55
C LEU A 111 -0.54 9.37 -12.15
N ALA A 112 0.65 8.84 -12.42
CA ALA A 112 1.02 7.49 -12.06
C ALA A 112 0.94 7.24 -10.56
N GLY A 113 1.32 8.26 -9.76
CA GLY A 113 1.14 8.27 -8.32
C GLY A 113 -0.33 8.16 -7.93
N VAL A 114 -1.16 9.08 -8.41
CA VAL A 114 -2.59 9.18 -8.07
C VAL A 114 -3.42 7.97 -8.52
N THR A 115 -3.00 7.26 -9.56
CA THR A 115 -3.77 6.17 -10.16
C THR A 115 -3.17 4.80 -9.87
N VAL A 116 -2.10 4.42 -10.58
CA VAL A 116 -1.52 3.08 -10.49
C VAL A 116 -1.01 2.79 -9.09
N LEU A 117 -0.22 3.72 -8.52
CA LEU A 117 0.37 3.52 -7.21
C LEU A 117 -0.66 3.54 -6.09
N THR A 118 -1.58 4.50 -6.11
CA THR A 118 -2.76 4.55 -5.22
C THR A 118 -3.57 3.26 -5.26
N LEU A 119 -3.93 2.76 -6.45
CA LEU A 119 -4.74 1.54 -6.57
C LEU A 119 -4.00 0.32 -6.02
N SER A 120 -2.70 0.19 -6.29
CA SER A 120 -1.89 -0.90 -5.75
C SER A 120 -1.85 -0.91 -4.22
N ASN A 121 -1.83 0.27 -3.61
CA ASN A 121 -1.77 0.45 -2.17
C ASN A 121 -3.13 0.29 -1.48
N SER A 122 -4.20 0.85 -2.05
CA SER A 122 -5.53 0.89 -1.42
C SER A 122 -6.38 -0.37 -1.64
N MET A 123 -6.16 -1.14 -2.72
CA MET A 123 -6.90 -2.38 -2.98
C MET A 123 -6.76 -3.42 -1.85
N PRO A 124 -5.56 -3.66 -1.30
CA PRO A 124 -5.38 -4.44 -0.07
C PRO A 124 -6.34 -4.10 1.07
N ASN A 125 -6.36 -2.81 1.41
CA ASN A 125 -7.13 -2.31 2.54
C ASN A 125 -8.64 -2.42 2.29
N LEU A 126 -9.08 -2.16 1.05
CA LEU A 126 -10.45 -2.37 0.61
C LEU A 126 -10.91 -3.81 0.87
N PHE A 127 -10.16 -4.81 0.40
CA PHE A 127 -10.54 -6.20 0.59
C PHE A 127 -10.52 -6.64 2.05
N SER A 128 -9.55 -6.15 2.84
CA SER A 128 -9.49 -6.45 4.28
C SER A 128 -10.71 -5.93 5.02
N ASN A 129 -11.11 -4.67 4.82
CA ASN A 129 -12.29 -4.10 5.46
C ASN A 129 -13.60 -4.75 4.96
N MET A 130 -13.64 -5.24 3.72
CA MET A 130 -14.76 -6.06 3.23
C MET A 130 -14.82 -7.44 3.88
N MET A 131 -13.69 -8.00 4.34
CA MET A 131 -13.72 -9.24 5.12
C MET A 131 -14.32 -9.03 6.53
N ASP A 132 -14.22 -7.82 7.07
CA ASP A 132 -14.66 -7.49 8.44
C ASP A 132 -16.17 -7.15 8.57
N LEU A 133 -16.99 -7.33 7.52
CA LEU A 133 -18.43 -6.94 7.48
C LEU A 133 -19.32 -7.51 8.61
N LYS A 134 -18.90 -8.61 9.25
CA LYS A 134 -19.66 -9.23 10.35
C LYS A 134 -19.44 -8.53 11.68
N GLU A 135 -18.30 -7.89 11.86
CA GLU A 135 -17.91 -7.21 13.10
C GLU A 135 -18.41 -5.77 13.12
N GLU A 136 -18.77 -5.27 14.31
CA GLU A 136 -19.21 -3.89 14.52
C GLU A 136 -17.99 -2.97 14.67
N VAL A 137 -17.18 -2.88 13.62
CA VAL A 137 -16.00 -2.02 13.58
C VAL A 137 -16.37 -0.66 12.95
N PRO A 138 -15.94 0.48 13.55
CA PRO A 138 -16.15 1.82 12.99
C PRO A 138 -15.21 2.08 11.81
N VAL A 139 -15.59 1.56 10.63
CA VAL A 139 -14.74 1.58 9.42
C VAL A 139 -14.44 2.99 8.93
N TYR A 140 -15.40 3.93 9.01
CA TYR A 140 -15.18 5.30 8.55
C TYR A 140 -14.13 6.02 9.41
N ALA A 141 -14.19 5.86 10.74
CA ALA A 141 -13.17 6.41 11.64
C ALA A 141 -11.78 5.82 11.41
N ASN A 142 -11.70 4.50 11.15
CA ASN A 142 -10.43 3.86 10.82
C ASN A 142 -9.85 4.44 9.51
N CYS A 143 -10.68 4.60 8.47
CA CYS A 143 -10.26 5.18 7.19
C CYS A 143 -9.85 6.67 7.32
N LEU A 144 -10.53 7.46 8.17
CA LEU A 144 -10.12 8.83 8.51
C LEU A 144 -8.75 8.88 9.17
N SER A 145 -8.50 7.97 10.10
CA SER A 145 -7.25 7.89 10.86
C SER A 145 -6.09 7.44 9.98
N GLU A 146 -6.35 6.45 9.11
CA GLU A 146 -5.44 5.99 8.06
C GLU A 146 -5.10 7.12 7.09
N ALA A 147 -6.11 7.82 6.57
CA ALA A 147 -5.92 8.95 5.68
C ALA A 147 -5.12 10.08 6.35
N LEU A 148 -5.39 10.37 7.63
CA LEU A 148 -4.64 11.35 8.41
C LEU A 148 -3.16 10.94 8.54
N PHE A 149 -2.88 9.67 8.85
CA PHE A 149 -1.51 9.14 8.89
C PHE A 149 -0.81 9.28 7.52
N VAL A 150 -1.47 8.89 6.43
CA VAL A 150 -0.86 8.93 5.10
C VAL A 150 -0.62 10.38 4.64
N VAL A 151 -1.59 11.29 4.74
CA VAL A 151 -1.37 12.68 4.27
C VAL A 151 -0.40 13.43 5.19
N MET A 152 -0.56 13.34 6.52
CA MET A 152 0.24 14.13 7.46
C MET A 152 1.61 13.51 7.75
N PHE A 153 1.66 12.21 8.08
CA PHE A 153 2.90 11.54 8.44
C PHE A 153 3.67 11.07 7.20
N VAL A 154 3.08 10.25 6.33
CA VAL A 154 3.78 9.73 5.14
C VAL A 154 4.12 10.87 4.16
N GLY A 155 3.16 11.74 3.84
CA GLY A 155 3.39 12.94 3.03
C GLY A 155 4.43 13.89 3.65
N GLY A 156 4.38 14.08 4.97
CA GLY A 156 5.36 14.87 5.71
C GLY A 156 6.77 14.26 5.69
N TRP A 157 6.86 12.94 5.81
CA TRP A 157 8.11 12.17 5.75
C TRP A 157 8.80 12.28 4.38
N ILE A 158 8.03 12.23 3.28
CA ILE A 158 8.54 12.44 1.92
C ILE A 158 9.16 13.85 1.79
N CYS A 159 8.43 14.87 2.23
CA CYS A 159 8.90 16.27 2.24
C CYS A 159 10.14 16.48 3.12
N TYR A 160 10.31 15.66 4.17
CA TYR A 160 11.46 15.69 5.06
C TYR A 160 12.71 15.05 4.44
N ILE A 161 12.57 13.87 3.83
CA ILE A 161 13.71 13.16 3.22
C ILE A 161 14.26 13.95 2.03
N SER A 162 13.39 14.28 1.07
CA SER A 162 13.79 14.90 -0.19
C SER A 162 12.95 16.14 -0.46
N PRO A 163 13.51 17.36 -0.37
CA PRO A 163 12.79 18.57 -0.72
C PRO A 163 12.64 18.70 -2.25
N PHE A 164 11.42 18.98 -2.70
CA PHE A 164 11.06 19.03 -4.13
C PHE A 164 10.01 20.11 -4.42
N LYS A 165 9.86 20.45 -5.70
CA LYS A 165 8.80 21.35 -6.16
C LYS A 165 7.62 20.53 -6.67
N MET A 166 6.43 20.78 -6.12
CA MET A 166 5.18 20.10 -6.50
C MET A 166 4.61 20.68 -7.80
N ASN A 167 3.75 19.89 -8.46
CA ASN A 167 2.96 20.36 -9.58
C ASN A 167 1.74 21.13 -9.05
N SER A 168 1.70 22.44 -9.28
CA SER A 168 0.72 23.32 -8.64
C SER A 168 -0.73 22.99 -8.98
N SER A 169 -1.03 22.76 -10.26
CA SER A 169 -2.39 22.52 -10.72
C SER A 169 -2.94 21.18 -10.22
N SER A 170 -2.16 20.11 -10.38
CA SER A 170 -2.58 18.76 -10.03
C SER A 170 -2.67 18.56 -8.51
N THR A 171 -1.71 19.07 -7.73
CA THR A 171 -1.73 18.94 -6.27
C THR A 171 -2.87 19.74 -5.65
N LEU A 172 -3.14 20.97 -6.13
CA LEU A 172 -4.28 21.76 -5.64
C LEU A 172 -5.61 21.06 -5.93
N ARG A 173 -5.78 20.57 -7.17
CA ARG A 173 -6.98 19.81 -7.57
C ARG A 173 -7.19 18.63 -6.63
N ASP A 174 -6.18 17.81 -6.40
CA ASP A 174 -6.34 16.57 -5.64
C ASP A 174 -6.59 16.83 -4.15
N LEU A 175 -5.97 17.85 -3.55
CA LEU A 175 -6.27 18.29 -2.18
C LEU A 175 -7.71 18.83 -2.05
N LEU A 176 -8.22 19.54 -3.05
CA LEU A 176 -9.60 20.05 -3.06
C LEU A 176 -10.61 18.91 -3.22
N PHE A 177 -10.34 17.91 -4.07
CA PHE A 177 -11.19 16.71 -4.16
C PHE A 177 -11.19 15.90 -2.87
N LEU A 178 -10.02 15.79 -2.20
CA LEU A 178 -9.94 15.15 -0.89
C LEU A 178 -10.76 15.90 0.16
N LEU A 179 -10.65 17.23 0.23
CA LEU A 179 -11.44 18.05 1.12
C LEU A 179 -12.95 17.91 0.84
N LEU A 180 -13.35 18.04 -0.43
CA LEU A 180 -14.74 17.91 -0.85
C LEU A 180 -15.29 16.51 -0.57
N GLY A 181 -14.50 15.46 -0.75
CA GLY A 181 -14.89 14.09 -0.47
C GLY A 181 -15.14 13.84 1.01
N VAL A 182 -14.25 14.30 1.88
CA VAL A 182 -14.44 14.20 3.34
C VAL A 182 -15.69 14.95 3.79
N LEU A 183 -15.89 16.19 3.30
CA LEU A 183 -17.08 16.98 3.61
C LEU A 183 -18.37 16.34 3.09
N LEU A 184 -18.34 15.75 1.88
CA LEU A 184 -19.49 15.10 1.26
C LEU A 184 -19.93 13.87 2.07
N VAL A 185 -18.99 13.01 2.46
CA VAL A 185 -19.31 11.80 3.25
C VAL A 185 -19.89 12.20 4.60
N GLU A 186 -19.26 13.14 5.31
CA GLU A 186 -19.74 13.60 6.62
C GLU A 186 -21.13 14.24 6.50
N TYR A 187 -21.35 15.10 5.50
CA TYR A 187 -22.64 15.75 5.26
C TYR A 187 -23.76 14.71 5.07
N LEU A 188 -23.52 13.69 4.24
CA LEU A 188 -24.51 12.63 4.01
C LEU A 188 -24.77 11.81 5.28
N MET A 189 -23.74 11.53 6.07
CA MET A 189 -23.88 10.79 7.33
C MET A 189 -24.66 11.57 8.40
N GLN A 190 -24.50 12.88 8.48
CA GLN A 190 -25.15 13.71 9.50
C GLN A 190 -26.59 14.11 9.16
N THR A 191 -27.00 14.12 7.88
CA THR A 191 -28.31 14.64 7.46
C THR A 191 -29.47 13.77 7.97
N ASP A 192 -29.45 12.47 7.67
CA ASP A 192 -30.55 11.54 7.99
C ASP A 192 -30.17 10.53 9.10
N GLY A 193 -28.92 10.53 9.56
CA GLY A 193 -28.38 9.58 10.56
C GLY A 193 -28.28 8.12 10.07
N VAL A 194 -28.86 7.81 8.92
CA VAL A 194 -28.84 6.50 8.25
C VAL A 194 -28.48 6.69 6.78
N MET A 195 -27.53 5.91 6.28
CA MET A 195 -27.08 5.98 4.90
C MET A 195 -27.97 5.16 3.96
N THR A 196 -28.57 5.81 2.97
CA THR A 196 -29.39 5.17 1.93
C THR A 196 -28.54 4.71 0.74
N MET A 197 -29.03 3.72 -0.01
CA MET A 197 -28.32 3.21 -1.20
C MET A 197 -28.05 4.28 -2.27
N PRO A 198 -28.97 5.21 -2.60
CA PRO A 198 -28.69 6.28 -3.55
C PRO A 198 -27.54 7.19 -3.13
N GLU A 199 -27.42 7.50 -1.83
CA GLU A 199 -26.32 8.32 -1.30
C GLU A 199 -24.98 7.60 -1.44
N ILE A 200 -24.93 6.30 -1.12
CA ILE A 200 -23.74 5.47 -1.29
C ILE A 200 -23.31 5.42 -2.76
N ILE A 201 -24.27 5.26 -3.69
CA ILE A 201 -24.01 5.30 -5.13
C ILE A 201 -23.51 6.69 -5.56
N GLY A 202 -24.06 7.77 -4.99
CA GLY A 202 -23.59 9.14 -5.22
C GLY A 202 -22.13 9.35 -4.83
N ILE A 203 -21.71 8.81 -3.68
CA ILE A 203 -20.30 8.88 -3.23
C ILE A 203 -19.38 8.07 -4.18
N LEU A 204 -19.79 6.87 -4.61
CA LEU A 204 -19.03 6.09 -5.59
C LEU A 204 -18.93 6.79 -6.94
N PHE A 205 -20.01 7.45 -7.38
CA PHE A 205 -20.00 8.26 -8.60
C PHE A 205 -19.03 9.45 -8.50
N PHE A 206 -18.94 10.10 -7.34
CA PHE A 206 -17.97 11.16 -7.07
C PHE A 206 -16.52 10.67 -7.22
N PHE A 207 -16.22 9.45 -6.75
CA PHE A 207 -14.90 8.81 -6.98
C PHE A 207 -14.61 8.56 -8.47
N LEU A 208 -15.58 8.06 -9.23
CA LEU A 208 -15.43 7.86 -10.67
C LEU A 208 -15.20 9.18 -11.41
N LEU A 209 -15.93 10.24 -11.04
CA LEU A 209 -15.74 11.59 -11.58
C LEU A 209 -14.32 12.09 -11.34
N TYR A 210 -13.77 11.90 -10.14
CA TYR A 210 -12.38 12.24 -9.83
C TYR A 210 -11.38 11.54 -10.76
N ILE A 211 -11.51 10.23 -10.98
CA ILE A 211 -10.63 9.48 -11.89
C ILE A 211 -10.76 10.02 -13.32
N ILE A 212 -11.99 10.27 -13.80
CA ILE A 212 -12.22 10.80 -15.15
C ILE A 212 -11.53 12.16 -15.31
N ILE A 213 -11.67 13.07 -14.34
CA ILE A 213 -11.04 14.39 -14.38
C ILE A 213 -9.51 14.28 -14.41
N ASN A 214 -8.92 13.36 -13.63
CA ASN A 214 -7.48 13.12 -13.66
C ASN A 214 -6.98 12.64 -15.03
N VAL A 215 -7.71 11.73 -15.66
CA VAL A 215 -7.36 11.20 -16.99
C VAL A 215 -7.53 12.29 -18.06
N VAL A 216 -8.60 13.06 -17.99
CA VAL A 216 -8.87 14.18 -18.93
C VAL A 216 -7.79 15.25 -18.81
N ASP A 217 -7.38 15.63 -17.59
CA ASP A 217 -6.30 16.61 -17.37
C ASP A 217 -5.00 16.19 -18.07
N VAL A 218 -4.62 14.92 -17.97
CA VAL A 218 -3.41 14.40 -18.63
C VAL A 218 -3.57 14.39 -20.15
N TYR A 219 -4.75 14.00 -20.62
CA TYR A 219 -5.05 14.05 -22.05
C TYR A 219 -4.93 15.48 -22.59
N LEU A 220 -5.47 16.48 -21.89
CA LEU A 220 -5.36 17.89 -22.25
C LEU A 220 -3.90 18.37 -22.24
N VAL A 221 -3.10 17.99 -21.25
CA VAL A 221 -1.66 18.31 -21.20
C VAL A 221 -0.92 17.67 -22.38
N SER A 222 -1.26 16.44 -22.76
CA SER A 222 -0.64 15.74 -23.89
C SER A 222 -0.96 16.45 -25.23
N LEU A 223 -2.20 16.92 -25.40
CA LEU A 223 -2.62 17.72 -26.56
C LEU A 223 -1.90 19.06 -26.60
N ALA A 224 -1.81 19.76 -25.47
CA ALA A 224 -1.08 21.03 -25.37
C ALA A 224 0.40 20.86 -25.73
N MET A 225 1.04 19.78 -25.28
CA MET A 225 2.43 19.47 -25.67
C MET A 225 2.59 19.22 -27.15
N LYS A 226 1.65 18.50 -27.78
CA LYS A 226 1.67 18.26 -29.23
C LYS A 226 1.49 19.58 -30.01
N ALA A 227 0.58 20.44 -29.57
CA ALA A 227 0.38 21.75 -30.17
C ALA A 227 1.65 22.63 -30.07
N TYR A 228 2.30 22.69 -28.90
CA TYR A 228 3.55 23.43 -28.74
C TYR A 228 4.70 22.85 -29.55
N LYS A 229 4.76 21.51 -29.72
CA LYS A 229 5.77 20.88 -30.58
C LYS A 229 5.56 21.28 -32.04
N ASN A 230 4.33 21.25 -32.54
CA ASN A 230 4.00 21.65 -33.90
C ASN A 230 4.32 23.12 -34.14
N GLU A 231 3.92 24.02 -33.22
CA GLU A 231 4.25 25.45 -33.32
C GLU A 231 5.77 25.69 -33.30
N LEU A 232 6.52 24.88 -32.55
CA LEU A 232 7.99 24.93 -32.54
C LEU A 232 8.60 24.46 -33.88
N GLU A 233 8.03 23.43 -34.51
CA GLU A 233 8.44 22.95 -35.84
C GLU A 233 8.13 24.00 -36.91
N GLU A 234 6.98 24.67 -36.84
CA GLU A 234 6.63 25.78 -37.72
C GLU A 234 7.61 26.96 -37.58
N LEU A 235 7.88 27.41 -36.35
CA LEU A 235 8.84 28.48 -36.07
C LEU A 235 10.27 28.15 -36.56
N ASN A 236 10.64 26.87 -36.59
CA ASN A 236 11.95 26.43 -37.11
C ASN A 236 12.04 26.46 -38.64
N SER A 237 10.91 26.39 -39.35
CA SER A 237 10.88 26.46 -40.82
C SER A 237 10.81 27.90 -41.35
N MET A 238 10.45 28.88 -40.51
CA MET A 238 10.42 30.30 -40.84
C MET A 238 11.84 30.93 -40.89
N LYS A 239 11.99 32.02 -41.64
CA LYS A 239 13.24 32.81 -41.65
C LYS A 239 13.53 33.37 -40.25
N GLN A 240 14.78 33.27 -39.81
CA GLN A 240 15.20 33.73 -38.47
C GLN A 240 15.26 35.25 -38.39
N THR A 241 14.22 35.84 -37.78
CA THR A 241 14.17 37.23 -37.30
C THR A 241 14.37 37.25 -35.78
N GLU A 242 14.89 38.34 -35.19
CA GLU A 242 15.07 38.47 -33.73
C GLU A 242 13.78 38.21 -32.93
N GLU A 243 12.63 38.64 -33.43
CA GLU A 243 11.32 38.41 -32.80
C GLU A 243 10.90 36.94 -32.79
N ILE A 244 11.13 36.22 -33.90
CA ILE A 244 10.85 34.78 -34.03
C ILE A 244 11.78 33.97 -33.12
N ALA A 245 13.05 34.38 -32.99
CA ALA A 245 14.01 33.76 -32.08
C ALA A 245 13.56 33.89 -30.62
N ALA A 246 13.10 35.08 -30.21
CA ALA A 246 12.56 35.31 -28.86
C ALA A 246 11.30 34.50 -28.58
N LYS A 247 10.33 34.48 -29.52
CA LYS A 247 9.11 33.67 -29.39
C LYS A 247 9.42 32.18 -29.28
N ARG A 248 10.35 31.69 -30.11
CA ARG A 248 10.84 30.31 -30.07
C ARG A 248 11.47 29.97 -28.72
N GLU A 249 12.26 30.85 -28.13
CA GLU A 249 12.89 30.61 -26.83
C GLU A 249 11.86 30.51 -25.70
N ILE A 250 10.87 31.42 -25.68
CA ILE A 250 9.77 31.41 -24.70
C ILE A 250 8.96 30.10 -24.84
N LEU A 251 8.59 29.74 -26.07
CA LEU A 251 7.80 28.54 -26.34
C LEU A 251 8.58 27.27 -26.00
N LYS A 252 9.87 27.21 -26.36
CA LYS A 252 10.76 26.11 -26.02
C LYS A 252 10.94 25.97 -24.52
N LYS A 253 11.04 27.09 -23.79
CA LYS A 253 11.09 27.09 -22.32
C LYS A 253 9.79 26.54 -21.72
N LYS A 254 8.62 26.93 -22.25
CA LYS A 254 7.31 26.43 -21.84
C LYS A 254 7.12 24.94 -22.15
N TYR A 255 7.51 24.52 -23.34
CA TYR A 255 7.50 23.11 -23.75
C TYR A 255 8.40 22.28 -22.84
N ASN A 256 9.65 22.71 -22.62
CA ASN A 256 10.60 22.00 -21.76
C ASN A 256 10.12 21.92 -20.32
N SER A 257 9.48 22.96 -19.77
CA SER A 257 8.93 22.90 -18.41
C SER A 257 7.80 21.88 -18.29
N ILE A 258 6.89 21.83 -19.27
CA ILE A 258 5.76 20.88 -19.25
C ILE A 258 6.27 19.46 -19.53
N ALA A 259 7.21 19.31 -20.47
CA ALA A 259 7.78 18.01 -20.83
C ALA A 259 8.58 17.38 -19.68
N ALA A 260 9.28 18.18 -18.87
CA ALA A 260 10.00 17.71 -17.69
C ALA A 260 9.06 17.16 -16.61
N ASP A 261 7.85 17.71 -16.47
CA ASP A 261 6.84 17.21 -15.53
C ASP A 261 6.01 16.05 -16.09
N HIS A 262 5.95 15.91 -17.43
CA HIS A 262 5.14 14.91 -18.11
C HIS A 262 5.85 13.58 -18.38
N ARG A 263 7.20 13.55 -18.45
CA ARG A 263 7.96 12.33 -18.76
C ARG A 263 8.63 11.75 -17.52
N VAL A 264 8.37 10.47 -17.25
CA VAL A 264 9.13 9.68 -16.27
C VAL A 264 10.50 9.32 -16.84
N HIS A 265 11.55 9.95 -16.32
CA HIS A 265 12.92 9.57 -16.64
C HIS A 265 13.35 8.43 -15.72
N ILE A 266 14.11 7.44 -16.22
CA ILE A 266 14.67 6.39 -15.37
C ILE A 266 15.89 6.95 -14.65
N LEU A 267 15.82 7.07 -13.33
CA LEU A 267 16.89 7.60 -12.50
C LEU A 267 17.76 6.47 -11.95
N LYS A 268 19.09 6.66 -11.94
CA LYS A 268 20.02 5.71 -11.32
C LYS A 268 19.92 5.78 -9.80
N ARG A 269 19.76 4.63 -9.13
CA ARG A 269 19.88 4.54 -7.66
C ARG A 269 21.20 5.12 -7.17
N LYS A 270 21.13 5.95 -6.12
CA LYS A 270 22.31 6.21 -5.30
C LYS A 270 22.68 4.89 -4.60
N PRO A 271 23.96 4.51 -4.55
CA PRO A 271 24.35 3.30 -3.86
C PRO A 271 23.89 3.37 -2.39
N THR A 272 23.25 2.31 -1.89
CA THR A 272 22.74 2.18 -0.51
C THR A 272 23.85 2.15 0.53
N TYR A 273 25.12 2.28 0.13
CA TYR A 273 26.19 2.51 1.07
C TYR A 273 25.91 3.84 1.76
N ILE A 274 25.78 3.77 3.08
CA ILE A 274 26.14 4.86 3.97
C ILE A 274 27.55 5.25 3.52
N SER A 275 27.66 6.27 2.66
CA SER A 275 28.92 6.95 2.49
C SER A 275 29.38 7.27 3.91
N ASN A 276 30.58 6.82 4.28
CA ASN A 276 31.20 7.20 5.55
C ASN A 276 31.43 8.71 5.68
N ASN A 277 30.94 9.52 4.75
CA ASN A 277 30.53 10.85 5.12
C ASN A 277 29.36 10.72 6.10
N TYR A 278 29.68 10.87 7.37
CA TYR A 278 28.92 11.74 8.25
C TYR A 278 28.68 13.08 7.51
N ASP A 279 27.77 13.09 6.54
CA ASP A 279 27.11 14.31 6.12
C ASP A 279 26.45 14.77 7.41
N LYS A 280 27.10 15.75 8.04
CA LYS A 280 26.62 16.47 9.23
C LYS A 280 25.12 16.51 9.14
N PHE A 281 24.43 16.07 10.20
CA PHE A 281 23.00 16.26 10.37
C PHE A 281 22.71 17.74 10.14
N SER A 282 22.41 18.09 8.89
CA SER A 282 22.37 19.44 8.41
C SER A 282 20.91 19.83 8.46
N PHE A 283 20.57 20.64 9.45
CA PHE A 283 19.28 21.31 9.53
C PHE A 283 19.06 22.27 8.35
N ILE A 284 20.10 22.54 7.54
CA ILE A 284 20.02 23.37 6.36
C ILE A 284 19.41 22.57 5.20
N THR A 285 18.34 23.11 4.62
CA THR A 285 17.69 22.59 3.41
C THR A 285 18.69 22.52 2.26
N THR A 286 19.15 21.31 1.92
CA THR A 286 20.00 21.10 0.75
C THR A 286 19.16 21.28 -0.52
N ARG A 287 19.74 21.88 -1.57
CA ARG A 287 19.11 21.96 -2.89
C ARG A 287 18.79 20.54 -3.39
N SER A 288 17.66 20.36 -4.07
CA SER A 288 17.24 19.07 -4.65
C SER A 288 18.44 18.40 -5.34
N THR A 289 18.75 17.17 -4.95
CA THR A 289 19.95 16.48 -5.43
C THR A 289 19.81 16.18 -6.91
N VAL A 290 20.83 16.50 -7.71
CA VAL A 290 20.83 16.20 -9.15
C VAL A 290 20.86 14.69 -9.33
N HIS A 291 19.74 14.09 -9.76
CA HIS A 291 19.68 12.68 -10.12
C HIS A 291 20.25 12.48 -11.53
N VAL A 292 21.07 11.44 -11.70
CA VAL A 292 21.60 11.07 -13.01
C VAL A 292 20.52 10.28 -13.76
N THR A 293 20.00 10.87 -14.84
CA THR A 293 19.07 10.19 -15.76
C THR A 293 19.82 9.15 -16.57
N LEU A 294 19.28 7.93 -16.64
CA LEU A 294 19.75 6.88 -17.54
C LEU A 294 19.10 7.06 -18.93
N GLU A 295 19.33 8.21 -19.56
CA GLU A 295 19.04 8.41 -20.99
C GLU A 295 20.23 7.92 -21.81
N ARG A 296 20.46 6.60 -21.84
CA ARG A 296 21.26 5.97 -22.90
C ARG A 296 20.28 5.36 -23.90
N ASP A 297 20.32 5.86 -25.13
CA ASP A 297 19.53 5.33 -26.24
C ASP A 297 19.68 3.81 -26.33
N SER A 298 18.58 3.13 -26.62
CA SER A 298 18.50 1.66 -26.78
C SER A 298 19.59 1.10 -27.70
N ALA A 299 20.05 1.90 -28.68
CA ALA A 299 21.15 1.61 -29.59
C ALA A 299 22.49 1.36 -28.88
N SER A 300 22.86 2.13 -27.85
CA SER A 300 24.11 1.87 -27.09
C SER A 300 24.01 0.70 -26.13
N ARG A 301 22.80 0.24 -25.76
CA ARG A 301 22.62 -0.95 -24.91
C ARG A 301 22.78 -2.24 -25.72
N SER A 302 22.36 -2.26 -26.98
CA SER A 302 22.56 -3.41 -27.87
C SER A 302 24.02 -3.74 -28.11
N ASP A 303 24.89 -2.72 -28.16
CA ASP A 303 26.33 -2.87 -28.37
C ASP A 303 27.04 -3.55 -27.18
N MET A 304 26.41 -3.58 -26.01
CA MET A 304 26.95 -4.21 -24.80
C MET A 304 26.60 -5.71 -24.72
N TYR A 305 25.70 -6.21 -25.57
CA TYR A 305 25.30 -7.61 -25.55
C TYR A 305 26.22 -8.45 -26.44
N ASN A 306 26.88 -9.44 -25.84
CA ASN A 306 27.69 -10.40 -26.58
C ASN A 306 26.79 -11.38 -27.36
N MET A 307 26.53 -11.06 -28.63
CA MET A 307 25.70 -11.87 -29.54
C MET A 307 26.40 -13.12 -30.06
N ASP A 308 27.73 -13.20 -29.93
CA ASP A 308 28.57 -14.28 -30.44
C ASP A 308 28.63 -15.48 -29.46
N ALA A 309 28.28 -15.25 -28.20
CA ALA A 309 28.19 -16.32 -27.21
C ALA A 309 27.05 -17.31 -27.52
N SER A 310 27.24 -18.58 -27.17
CA SER A 310 26.21 -19.62 -27.36
C SER A 310 24.91 -19.25 -26.64
N ARG A 311 23.76 -19.65 -27.21
CA ARG A 311 22.42 -19.28 -26.70
C ARG A 311 22.17 -19.62 -25.23
N ASN A 312 22.88 -20.62 -24.69
CA ASN A 312 22.75 -21.14 -23.33
C ASN A 312 24.05 -21.01 -22.52
N ALA A 313 24.98 -20.14 -22.92
CA ALA A 313 26.21 -19.90 -22.16
C ALA A 313 25.87 -19.48 -20.71
N ASN A 314 26.56 -20.09 -19.74
CA ASN A 314 26.45 -19.80 -18.30
C ASN A 314 25.04 -19.93 -17.69
N LEU A 315 24.15 -20.73 -18.28
CA LEU A 315 22.75 -20.87 -17.84
C LEU A 315 22.58 -21.16 -16.33
N PHE A 316 23.26 -22.20 -15.83
CA PHE A 316 23.18 -22.58 -14.42
C PHE A 316 23.95 -21.62 -13.51
N THR A 317 25.06 -21.07 -13.99
CA THR A 317 25.83 -20.07 -13.24
C THR A 317 24.99 -18.82 -13.00
N ASP A 318 24.32 -18.29 -14.03
CA ASP A 318 23.43 -17.13 -13.93
C ASP A 318 22.22 -17.43 -13.02
N PHE A 319 21.67 -18.65 -13.08
CA PHE A 319 20.61 -19.11 -12.18
C PHE A 319 21.04 -19.11 -10.71
N PHE A 320 22.13 -19.82 -10.37
CA PHE A 320 22.61 -19.87 -8.98
C PHE A 320 23.16 -18.52 -8.49
N CYS A 321 23.66 -17.67 -9.39
CA CYS A 321 23.99 -16.28 -9.08
C CYS A 321 22.75 -15.49 -8.63
N ALA A 322 21.61 -15.67 -9.29
CA ALA A 322 20.37 -14.97 -8.96
C ALA A 322 19.78 -15.42 -7.60
N PHE A 323 19.99 -16.69 -7.21
CA PHE A 323 19.56 -17.22 -5.91
C PHE A 323 20.41 -16.78 -4.72
N ARG A 324 21.51 -16.04 -4.93
CA ARG A 324 22.35 -15.59 -3.82
C ARG A 324 21.65 -14.44 -3.09
N PRO A 325 21.27 -14.60 -1.81
CA PRO A 325 20.58 -13.56 -1.07
C PRO A 325 21.49 -12.36 -0.76
N VAL A 326 22.81 -12.59 -0.69
CA VAL A 326 23.81 -11.59 -0.32
C VAL A 326 24.94 -11.57 -1.33
N ALA A 327 25.23 -10.38 -1.89
CA ALA A 327 26.37 -10.19 -2.76
C ALA A 327 27.68 -10.26 -1.95
N LEU A 328 28.68 -11.00 -2.48
CA LEU A 328 29.94 -11.21 -1.79
C LEU A 328 30.71 -9.91 -1.51
N ALA A 329 30.56 -8.92 -2.40
CA ALA A 329 31.16 -7.59 -2.26
C ALA A 329 30.56 -6.80 -1.09
N ASP A 330 29.25 -6.91 -0.89
CA ASP A 330 28.53 -6.23 0.20
C ASP A 330 28.88 -6.89 1.54
N TRP A 331 28.94 -8.22 1.57
CA TRP A 331 29.33 -8.97 2.77
C TRP A 331 30.73 -8.60 3.28
N ARG A 332 31.70 -8.45 2.36
CA ARG A 332 33.08 -8.09 2.71
C ARG A 332 33.19 -6.70 3.33
N LYS A 333 32.33 -5.76 2.93
CA LYS A 333 32.33 -4.37 3.41
C LYS A 333 31.44 -4.16 4.65
N ALA A 334 30.65 -5.16 5.05
CA ALA A 334 29.65 -5.01 6.09
C ALA A 334 30.21 -5.18 7.51
N ASN A 335 29.80 -4.27 8.40
CA ASN A 335 29.97 -4.38 9.86
C ASN A 335 29.12 -5.53 10.43
N MET A 336 29.39 -5.97 11.66
CA MET A 336 28.70 -7.10 12.30
C MET A 336 27.17 -6.94 12.30
N LEU A 337 26.65 -5.74 12.62
CA LEU A 337 25.21 -5.45 12.59
C LEU A 337 24.61 -5.61 11.18
N MET A 338 25.31 -5.14 10.14
CA MET A 338 24.85 -5.28 8.76
C MET A 338 24.89 -6.74 8.30
N ARG A 339 25.85 -7.53 8.78
CA ARG A 339 25.89 -8.98 8.50
C ARG A 339 24.71 -9.70 9.13
N ILE A 340 24.35 -9.38 10.38
CA ILE A 340 23.15 -9.91 11.04
C ILE A 340 21.91 -9.54 10.23
N PHE A 341 21.77 -8.27 9.84
CA PHE A 341 20.67 -7.81 8.99
C PHE A 341 20.57 -8.59 7.68
N TYR A 342 21.69 -8.86 7.00
CA TYR A 342 21.69 -9.66 5.78
C TYR A 342 21.28 -11.11 5.99
N ILE A 343 21.65 -11.72 7.13
CA ILE A 343 21.24 -13.09 7.47
C ILE A 343 19.74 -13.13 7.74
N VAL A 344 19.23 -12.22 8.58
CA VAL A 344 17.80 -12.10 8.92
C VAL A 344 16.97 -11.88 7.66
N ARG A 345 17.43 -11.02 6.74
CA ARG A 345 16.77 -10.74 5.46
C ARG A 345 16.87 -11.88 4.43
N ALA A 346 17.82 -12.82 4.56
CA ALA A 346 18.10 -13.81 3.51
C ALA A 346 16.90 -14.70 3.12
N PRO A 347 16.10 -15.25 4.05
CA PRO A 347 14.90 -16.03 3.72
C PRO A 347 13.91 -15.22 2.88
N ALA A 348 13.70 -13.95 3.23
CA ALA A 348 12.82 -13.05 2.50
C ALA A 348 13.30 -12.83 1.06
N VAL A 349 14.61 -12.69 0.84
CA VAL A 349 15.18 -12.56 -0.51
C VAL A 349 14.92 -13.80 -1.34
N ILE A 350 15.12 -14.99 -0.76
CA ILE A 350 14.92 -16.27 -1.46
C ILE A 350 13.47 -16.42 -1.91
N VAL A 351 12.50 -16.10 -1.03
CA VAL A 351 11.07 -16.13 -1.37
C VAL A 351 10.77 -15.20 -2.56
N CYS A 352 11.28 -13.96 -2.52
CA CYS A 352 11.08 -13.02 -3.62
C CYS A 352 11.73 -13.49 -4.94
N VAL A 353 12.93 -14.06 -4.90
CA VAL A 353 13.63 -14.57 -6.09
C VAL A 353 12.90 -15.75 -6.71
N ILE A 354 12.32 -16.65 -5.92
CA ILE A 354 11.58 -17.81 -6.44
C ILE A 354 10.26 -17.38 -7.11
N TYR A 355 9.61 -16.36 -6.56
CA TYR A 355 8.23 -16.02 -6.92
C TYR A 355 8.11 -14.88 -7.95
N ILE A 356 8.96 -13.85 -7.85
CA ILE A 356 8.81 -12.61 -8.61
C ILE A 356 9.89 -12.50 -9.69
N PRO A 357 9.52 -12.34 -10.98
CA PRO A 357 10.49 -12.08 -12.03
C PRO A 357 11.10 -10.69 -11.87
N LEU A 358 12.44 -10.61 -11.82
CA LEU A 358 13.14 -9.33 -11.70
C LEU A 358 13.12 -8.59 -13.04
N VAL A 359 12.60 -7.37 -13.05
CA VAL A 359 12.66 -6.46 -14.20
C VAL A 359 13.18 -5.12 -13.72
N ASP A 360 14.47 -4.88 -13.94
CA ASP A 360 15.13 -3.64 -13.56
C ASP A 360 16.07 -3.18 -14.67
N TYR A 361 15.71 -2.06 -15.30
CA TYR A 361 16.48 -1.46 -16.39
C TYR A 361 17.76 -0.76 -15.91
N GLU A 362 17.95 -0.64 -14.59
CA GLU A 362 19.21 -0.19 -13.97
C GLU A 362 20.28 -1.30 -13.98
N LEU A 363 19.87 -2.58 -14.03
CA LEU A 363 20.76 -3.74 -14.01
C LEU A 363 21.17 -4.18 -15.42
N ASP A 364 22.32 -4.87 -15.50
CA ASP A 364 22.77 -5.51 -16.73
C ASP A 364 21.72 -6.50 -17.26
N LYS A 365 21.56 -6.54 -18.58
CA LYS A 365 20.52 -7.35 -19.26
C LYS A 365 19.09 -7.08 -18.75
N ASN A 366 18.83 -5.94 -18.12
CA ASN A 366 17.56 -5.61 -17.46
C ASN A 366 17.14 -6.58 -16.32
N GLY A 367 18.11 -7.28 -15.71
CA GLY A 367 17.83 -8.34 -14.73
C GLY A 367 17.43 -9.69 -15.34
N TRP A 368 17.60 -9.85 -16.65
CA TRP A 368 17.24 -11.08 -17.36
C TRP A 368 18.10 -12.29 -16.96
N SER A 369 17.44 -13.33 -16.45
CA SER A 369 17.99 -14.67 -16.30
C SER A 369 17.06 -15.67 -16.99
N LYS A 370 17.57 -16.35 -18.02
CA LYS A 370 16.77 -17.21 -18.90
C LYS A 370 16.04 -18.33 -18.15
N LEU A 371 16.78 -19.12 -17.37
CA LEU A 371 16.20 -20.27 -16.66
C LEU A 371 15.20 -19.82 -15.58
N LEU A 372 15.57 -18.78 -14.83
CA LEU A 372 14.75 -18.25 -13.74
C LEU A 372 13.44 -17.65 -14.28
N ASN A 373 13.49 -16.87 -15.35
CA ASN A 373 12.31 -16.25 -15.94
C ASN A 373 11.38 -17.28 -16.60
N CYS A 374 11.92 -18.33 -17.23
CA CYS A 374 11.11 -19.45 -17.71
C CYS A 374 10.38 -20.18 -16.57
N LEU A 375 11.04 -20.33 -15.42
CA LEU A 375 10.43 -20.90 -14.21
C LEU A 375 9.33 -19.98 -13.66
N HIS A 376 9.56 -18.66 -13.66
CA HIS A 376 8.56 -17.67 -13.22
C HIS A 376 7.29 -17.64 -14.06
N ILE A 377 7.37 -17.91 -15.38
CA ILE A 377 6.17 -18.04 -16.24
C ILE A 377 5.21 -19.08 -15.66
N VAL A 378 5.74 -20.16 -15.07
CA VAL A 378 4.95 -21.25 -14.51
C VAL A 378 4.58 -20.97 -13.06
N ILE A 379 5.55 -20.55 -12.24
CA ILE A 379 5.37 -20.41 -10.79
C ILE A 379 4.49 -19.23 -10.40
N ASN A 380 4.69 -18.06 -10.99
CA ASN A 380 4.02 -16.83 -10.58
C ASN A 380 2.48 -16.92 -10.71
N PRO A 381 1.91 -17.27 -11.90
CA PRO A 381 0.45 -17.44 -12.04
C PRO A 381 -0.08 -18.62 -11.21
N ALA A 382 0.66 -19.73 -11.09
CA ALA A 382 0.20 -20.86 -10.30
C ALA A 382 0.09 -20.54 -8.81
N ILE A 383 1.11 -19.91 -8.22
CA ILE A 383 1.10 -19.50 -6.81
C ILE A 383 0.02 -18.44 -6.57
N THR A 384 -0.08 -17.41 -7.42
CA THR A 384 -1.12 -16.37 -7.28
C THR A 384 -2.53 -16.95 -7.32
N ILE A 385 -2.81 -17.91 -8.21
CA ILE A 385 -4.13 -18.55 -8.30
C ILE A 385 -4.42 -19.44 -7.08
N ILE A 386 -3.46 -20.30 -6.70
CA ILE A 386 -3.64 -21.23 -5.58
C ILE A 386 -3.85 -20.44 -4.28
N PHE A 387 -2.91 -19.53 -3.95
CA PHE A 387 -3.00 -18.76 -2.73
C PHE A 387 -4.14 -17.73 -2.78
N GLY A 388 -4.34 -17.08 -3.93
CA GLY A 388 -5.39 -16.07 -4.08
C GLY A 388 -6.77 -16.67 -3.89
N LYS A 389 -7.05 -17.85 -4.45
CA LYS A 389 -8.31 -18.55 -4.23
C LYS A 389 -8.45 -19.05 -2.80
N ALA A 390 -7.40 -19.69 -2.26
CA ALA A 390 -7.41 -20.24 -0.91
C ALA A 390 -7.60 -19.18 0.18
N LEU A 391 -7.26 -17.91 -0.09
CA LEU A 391 -7.37 -16.81 0.86
C LEU A 391 -8.61 -15.94 0.61
N MET A 392 -8.94 -15.60 -0.65
CA MET A 392 -10.06 -14.70 -0.96
C MET A 392 -11.43 -15.39 -0.89
N PHE A 393 -11.52 -16.65 -1.31
CA PHE A 393 -12.78 -17.41 -1.40
C PHE A 393 -12.89 -18.50 -0.34
N ARG A 394 -12.26 -18.28 0.81
CA ARG A 394 -12.23 -19.25 1.92
C ARG A 394 -13.55 -19.30 2.68
N ASP A 395 -14.03 -20.51 2.94
CA ASP A 395 -15.04 -20.75 3.97
C ASP A 395 -14.42 -20.50 5.35
N ARG A 396 -14.94 -19.49 6.07
CA ARG A 396 -14.41 -19.00 7.37
C ARG A 396 -14.37 -20.05 8.49
N SER A 397 -14.96 -21.21 8.29
CA SER A 397 -15.00 -22.32 9.24
C SER A 397 -13.77 -23.22 9.21
N ARG A 398 -12.87 -23.06 8.22
CA ARG A 398 -11.66 -23.89 8.05
C ARG A 398 -10.43 -23.04 7.75
N LEU A 399 -9.25 -23.55 8.13
CA LEU A 399 -7.98 -22.90 7.81
C LEU A 399 -7.64 -23.01 6.33
N TRP A 400 -7.00 -21.97 5.80
CA TRP A 400 -6.69 -21.82 4.37
C TRP A 400 -5.90 -23.01 3.81
N TYR A 401 -5.00 -23.60 4.59
CA TYR A 401 -4.16 -24.70 4.13
C TYR A 401 -4.91 -26.03 3.93
N TYR A 402 -6.11 -26.20 4.53
CA TYR A 402 -6.94 -27.39 4.26
C TYR A 402 -7.57 -27.36 2.87
N ASN A 403 -7.73 -26.18 2.28
CA ASN A 403 -8.28 -26.03 0.93
C ASN A 403 -7.18 -26.09 -0.15
N ILE A 404 -5.90 -26.00 0.22
CA ILE A 404 -4.77 -26.08 -0.73
C ILE A 404 -4.82 -27.34 -1.61
N PRO A 405 -5.06 -28.56 -1.09
CA PRO A 405 -5.12 -29.75 -1.93
C PRO A 405 -6.21 -29.67 -3.02
N ASP A 406 -7.38 -29.12 -2.67
CA ASP A 406 -8.50 -28.93 -3.60
C ASP A 406 -8.23 -27.79 -4.59
N ASP A 407 -7.59 -26.72 -4.12
CA ASP A 407 -7.28 -25.52 -4.91
C ASP A 407 -6.05 -25.69 -5.81
N CYS A 408 -5.16 -26.62 -5.50
CA CYS A 408 -4.00 -26.99 -6.33
C CYS A 408 -4.42 -27.38 -7.75
N ILE A 409 -5.61 -27.95 -7.94
CA ILE A 409 -6.18 -28.30 -9.25
C ILE A 409 -6.25 -27.06 -10.16
N TYR A 410 -6.60 -25.89 -9.61
CA TYR A 410 -6.69 -24.66 -10.39
C TYR A 410 -5.32 -24.10 -10.78
N GLY A 411 -4.30 -24.29 -9.93
CA GLY A 411 -2.91 -24.03 -10.30
C GLY A 411 -2.44 -24.95 -11.43
N PHE A 412 -2.81 -26.23 -11.39
CA PHE A 412 -2.51 -27.16 -12.49
C PHE A 412 -3.20 -26.76 -13.81
N TYR A 413 -4.40 -26.17 -13.78
CA TYR A 413 -5.01 -25.63 -14.99
C TYR A 413 -4.17 -24.51 -15.62
N SER A 414 -3.51 -23.66 -14.82
CA SER A 414 -2.59 -22.66 -15.38
C SER A 414 -1.37 -23.27 -16.05
N PHE A 415 -0.93 -24.48 -15.67
CA PHE A 415 0.20 -25.17 -16.31
C PHE A 415 -0.07 -25.53 -17.76
N ALA A 416 -1.32 -25.81 -18.12
CA ALA A 416 -1.70 -26.10 -19.50
C ALA A 416 -1.35 -24.95 -20.47
N ILE A 417 -1.43 -23.70 -20.00
CA ILE A 417 -1.11 -22.50 -20.79
C ILE A 417 0.34 -22.05 -20.56
N THR A 418 0.80 -22.06 -19.31
CA THR A 418 2.10 -21.48 -18.93
C THR A 418 3.29 -22.35 -19.33
N ILE A 419 3.17 -23.69 -19.32
CA ILE A 419 4.27 -24.58 -19.73
C ILE A 419 4.60 -24.44 -21.23
N PRO A 420 3.63 -24.47 -22.17
CA PRO A 420 3.92 -24.21 -23.58
C PRO A 420 4.60 -22.85 -23.82
N ILE A 421 4.14 -21.80 -23.12
CA ILE A 421 4.72 -20.45 -23.21
C ILE A 421 6.15 -20.45 -22.65
N ALA A 422 6.41 -21.15 -21.55
CA ALA A 422 7.75 -21.28 -20.97
C ALA A 422 8.71 -22.03 -21.90
N ILE A 423 8.27 -23.11 -22.54
CA ILE A 423 9.05 -23.88 -23.52
C ILE A 423 9.37 -23.03 -24.75
N PHE A 424 8.35 -22.35 -25.30
CA PHE A 424 8.52 -21.44 -26.43
C PHE A 424 9.53 -20.31 -26.11
N THR A 425 9.37 -19.72 -24.93
CA THR A 425 10.27 -18.69 -24.41
C THR A 425 11.69 -19.22 -24.25
N PHE A 426 11.86 -20.43 -23.74
CA PHE A 426 13.17 -21.05 -23.55
C PHE A 426 13.89 -21.33 -24.89
N TRP A 427 13.16 -21.71 -25.93
CA TRP A 427 13.74 -21.94 -27.26
C TRP A 427 14.08 -20.64 -28.00
N HIS A 428 13.22 -19.63 -27.90
CA HIS A 428 13.40 -18.37 -28.62
C HIS A 428 14.43 -17.45 -27.93
N SER A 429 14.49 -17.45 -26.60
CA SER A 429 15.35 -16.53 -25.84
C SER A 429 16.82 -16.95 -25.78
N ARG A 430 17.70 -15.95 -25.60
CA ARG A 430 19.15 -16.13 -25.38
C ARG A 430 19.52 -15.70 -23.96
N THR A 431 20.65 -16.19 -23.43
CA THR A 431 21.18 -15.75 -22.12
C THR A 431 21.89 -14.39 -22.18
N SER A 432 22.38 -13.97 -23.36
CA SER A 432 23.15 -12.73 -23.52
C SER A 432 22.32 -11.46 -23.65
N ALA A 433 21.04 -11.57 -24.05
CA ALA A 433 20.19 -10.41 -24.30
C ALA A 433 18.71 -10.70 -23.93
N PRO A 434 17.99 -9.70 -23.40
CA PRO A 434 16.57 -9.84 -23.09
C PRO A 434 15.73 -9.97 -24.39
N PRO A 435 14.65 -10.76 -24.38
CA PRO A 435 13.77 -10.91 -25.53
C PRO A 435 12.90 -9.65 -25.77
N ALA A 436 12.37 -9.48 -26.98
CA ALA A 436 11.50 -8.35 -27.32
C ALA A 436 10.23 -8.27 -26.45
N TYR A 437 9.70 -9.42 -26.02
CA TYR A 437 8.54 -9.53 -25.13
C TYR A 437 8.90 -9.41 -23.63
N HIS A 438 10.09 -8.92 -23.28
CA HIS A 438 10.49 -8.75 -21.88
C HIS A 438 9.52 -7.86 -21.09
N TRP A 439 8.78 -6.98 -21.77
CA TRP A 439 7.75 -6.14 -21.15
C TRP A 439 6.62 -6.94 -20.47
N LEU A 440 6.30 -8.16 -20.91
CA LEU A 440 5.29 -9.00 -20.26
C LEU A 440 5.69 -9.39 -18.82
N TYR A 441 6.99 -9.51 -18.56
CA TYR A 441 7.49 -9.78 -17.22
C TYR A 441 7.29 -8.61 -16.25
N ILE A 442 7.10 -7.39 -16.76
CA ILE A 442 6.75 -6.23 -15.92
C ILE A 442 5.37 -6.45 -15.30
N ILE A 443 4.40 -6.91 -16.08
CA ILE A 443 3.04 -7.20 -15.60
C ILE A 443 3.11 -8.32 -14.55
N MET A 444 3.85 -9.40 -14.82
CA MET A 444 4.04 -10.48 -13.85
C MET A 444 4.75 -10.03 -12.57
N ASN A 445 5.75 -9.16 -12.68
CA ASN A 445 6.44 -8.59 -11.52
C ASN A 445 5.46 -7.74 -10.69
N LEU A 446 4.71 -6.83 -11.31
CA LEU A 446 3.75 -5.98 -10.62
C LEU A 446 2.66 -6.80 -9.94
N THR A 447 2.03 -7.74 -10.65
CA THR A 447 0.99 -8.61 -10.04
C THR A 447 1.57 -9.47 -8.91
N GLY A 448 2.74 -10.07 -9.11
CA GLY A 448 3.38 -10.92 -8.09
C GLY A 448 3.80 -10.14 -6.85
N SER A 449 4.47 -9.00 -7.03
CA SER A 449 4.89 -8.15 -5.92
C SER A 449 3.70 -7.57 -5.16
N MET A 450 2.66 -7.11 -5.86
CA MET A 450 1.44 -6.56 -5.23
C MET A 450 0.69 -7.64 -4.42
N PHE A 451 0.66 -8.88 -4.91
CA PHE A 451 0.10 -10.02 -4.17
C PHE A 451 0.90 -10.34 -2.90
N LEU A 452 2.24 -10.32 -2.99
CA LEU A 452 3.10 -10.55 -1.83
C LEU A 452 2.95 -9.43 -0.79
N THR A 453 2.93 -8.17 -1.22
CA THR A 453 2.75 -7.03 -0.33
C THR A 453 1.38 -7.03 0.34
N PHE A 454 0.31 -7.41 -0.40
CA PHE A 454 -1.03 -7.60 0.13
C PHE A 454 -1.03 -8.58 1.32
N HIS A 455 -0.48 -9.78 1.13
CA HIS A 455 -0.47 -10.79 2.19
C HIS A 455 0.38 -10.40 3.39
N CYS A 456 1.55 -9.80 3.17
CA CYS A 456 2.37 -9.31 4.28
C CYS A 456 1.63 -8.25 5.09
N ALA A 457 0.97 -7.30 4.42
CA ALA A 457 0.22 -6.23 5.08
C ALA A 457 -0.96 -6.76 5.90
N CYS A 458 -1.77 -7.66 5.33
CA CYS A 458 -2.89 -8.28 6.03
C CYS A 458 -2.44 -9.08 7.27
N GLU A 459 -1.32 -9.78 7.20
CA GLU A 459 -0.76 -10.47 8.36
C GLU A 459 -0.25 -9.51 9.44
N ILE A 460 0.45 -8.45 9.05
CA ILE A 460 0.95 -7.43 9.98
C ILE A 460 -0.21 -6.78 10.76
N SER A 461 -1.28 -6.39 10.05
CA SER A 461 -2.47 -5.80 10.65
C SER A 461 -3.13 -6.73 11.68
N LEU A 462 -3.29 -8.01 11.30
CA LEU A 462 -3.89 -9.00 12.17
C LEU A 462 -3.04 -9.32 13.41
N ILE A 463 -1.72 -9.42 13.25
CA ILE A 463 -0.80 -9.61 14.40
C ILE A 463 -0.93 -8.42 15.36
N MET A 464 -1.01 -7.20 14.85
CA MET A 464 -1.17 -5.99 15.69
C MET A 464 -2.51 -5.98 16.43
N ASP A 465 -3.60 -6.41 15.77
CA ASP A 465 -4.92 -6.51 16.39
C ASP A 465 -4.93 -7.53 17.54
N VAL A 466 -4.37 -8.73 17.31
CA VAL A 466 -4.20 -9.77 18.35
C VAL A 466 -3.36 -9.26 19.52
N CYS A 467 -2.24 -8.57 19.24
CA CYS A 467 -1.40 -7.97 20.28
C CYS A 467 -2.18 -6.92 21.09
N GLY A 468 -2.99 -6.11 20.41
CA GLY A 468 -3.87 -5.11 21.04
C GLY A 468 -4.87 -5.72 22.02
N HIS A 469 -5.53 -6.79 21.61
CA HIS A 469 -6.48 -7.51 22.45
C HIS A 469 -5.80 -8.18 23.66
N ILE A 470 -4.61 -8.78 23.50
CA ILE A 470 -3.83 -9.34 24.62
C ILE A 470 -3.41 -8.25 25.62
N LEU A 471 -3.05 -7.06 25.13
CA LEU A 471 -2.75 -5.89 25.95
C LEU A 471 -3.99 -5.21 26.56
N LYS A 472 -5.20 -5.77 26.36
CA LYS A 472 -6.48 -5.25 26.85
C LYS A 472 -6.75 -3.81 26.39
N VAL A 473 -6.36 -3.49 25.16
CA VAL A 473 -6.68 -2.21 24.52
C VAL A 473 -8.06 -2.31 23.84
N PRO A 474 -8.95 -1.32 24.02
CA PRO A 474 -10.24 -1.31 23.31
C PRO A 474 -10.08 -1.30 21.78
N SER A 475 -10.93 -2.04 21.08
CA SER A 475 -10.92 -2.17 19.60
C SER A 475 -11.05 -0.83 18.88
N ASP A 476 -11.90 0.07 19.37
CA ASP A 476 -12.13 1.38 18.74
C ASP A 476 -10.87 2.26 18.78
N PHE A 477 -10.14 2.23 19.91
CA PHE A 477 -8.88 2.95 20.05
C PHE A 477 -7.77 2.30 19.22
N MET A 478 -7.72 0.96 19.20
CA MET A 478 -6.75 0.19 18.42
C MET A 478 -6.91 0.48 16.92
N GLY A 479 -8.15 0.48 16.41
CA GLY A 479 -8.51 0.76 15.03
C GLY A 479 -7.97 2.10 14.52
N VAL A 480 -8.18 3.14 15.33
CA VAL A 480 -7.88 4.54 15.03
C VAL A 480 -6.39 4.89 15.24
N THR A 481 -5.63 4.08 15.98
CA THR A 481 -4.22 4.35 16.29
C THR A 481 -3.27 3.35 15.63
N VAL A 482 -3.06 2.19 16.26
CA VAL A 482 -2.04 1.21 15.85
C VAL A 482 -2.45 0.50 14.57
N LYS A 483 -3.73 0.12 14.42
CA LYS A 483 -4.22 -0.56 13.21
C LYS A 483 -4.14 0.36 11.99
N ALA A 484 -4.58 1.61 12.12
CA ALA A 484 -4.44 2.62 11.06
C ALA A 484 -2.98 2.80 10.59
N VAL A 485 -2.02 2.82 11.53
CA VAL A 485 -0.59 2.86 11.18
C VAL A 485 -0.17 1.57 10.49
N ALA A 486 -0.54 0.40 11.03
CA ALA A 486 -0.17 -0.91 10.50
C ALA A 486 -0.65 -1.13 9.07
N ASP A 487 -1.91 -0.78 8.78
CA ASP A 487 -2.53 -0.86 7.46
C ASP A 487 -1.83 0.05 6.44
N SER A 488 -1.25 1.17 6.90
CA SER A 488 -0.52 2.15 6.09
C SER A 488 1.01 1.98 6.07
N ILE A 489 1.56 0.92 6.68
CA ILE A 489 3.00 0.64 6.56
C ILE A 489 3.43 0.37 5.11
N PRO A 490 2.69 -0.40 4.30
CA PRO A 490 2.99 -0.57 2.88
C PRO A 490 3.10 0.77 2.15
N ASP A 491 2.16 1.70 2.40
CA ASP A 491 2.17 3.05 1.82
C ASP A 491 3.43 3.81 2.20
N LEU A 492 3.80 3.80 3.49
CA LEU A 492 5.02 4.43 3.97
C LEU A 492 6.26 3.86 3.26
N ILE A 493 6.39 2.54 3.14
CA ILE A 493 7.56 1.90 2.54
C ILE A 493 7.63 2.16 1.03
N VAL A 494 6.51 2.03 0.32
CA VAL A 494 6.41 2.27 -1.12
C VAL A 494 6.73 3.72 -1.45
N ASN A 495 6.10 4.67 -0.76
CA ASN A 495 6.30 6.09 -1.02
C ASN A 495 7.70 6.55 -0.61
N THR A 496 8.25 6.01 0.49
CA THR A 496 9.65 6.26 0.88
C THR A 496 10.63 5.73 -0.18
N SER A 497 10.40 4.51 -0.68
CA SER A 497 11.21 3.92 -1.76
C SER A 497 11.17 4.79 -3.02
N MET A 498 9.98 5.23 -3.46
CA MET A 498 9.83 6.12 -4.60
C MET A 498 10.55 7.46 -4.42
N ALA A 499 10.43 8.08 -3.24
CA ALA A 499 11.09 9.34 -2.93
C ALA A 499 12.63 9.19 -2.95
N LEU A 500 13.17 8.11 -2.37
CA LEU A 500 14.61 7.83 -2.38
C LEU A 500 15.16 7.58 -3.79
N LEU A 501 14.30 7.10 -4.70
CA LEU A 501 14.64 6.88 -6.10
C LEU A 501 14.56 8.17 -6.96
N GLY A 502 14.13 9.29 -6.38
CA GLY A 502 13.99 10.59 -7.06
C GLY A 502 12.62 10.82 -7.73
N TYR A 503 11.59 10.07 -7.30
CA TYR A 503 10.20 10.22 -7.77
C TYR A 503 9.32 10.80 -6.65
N GLU A 504 9.76 11.88 -6.01
CA GLU A 504 9.09 12.49 -4.86
C GLU A 504 7.68 12.99 -5.22
N LYS A 505 7.53 13.58 -6.42
CA LYS A 505 6.23 14.05 -6.93
C LYS A 505 5.22 12.92 -7.03
N MET A 506 5.66 11.75 -7.52
CA MET A 506 4.84 10.55 -7.63
C MET A 506 4.46 10.03 -6.25
N ALA A 507 5.42 9.92 -5.33
CA ALA A 507 5.21 9.42 -3.97
C ALA A 507 4.24 10.29 -3.17
N TYR A 508 4.39 11.61 -3.24
CA TYR A 508 3.51 12.53 -2.52
C TYR A 508 2.10 12.56 -3.11
N ALA A 509 1.98 12.54 -4.44
CA ALA A 509 0.68 12.46 -5.12
C ALA A 509 -0.05 11.15 -4.81
N ALA A 510 0.68 10.03 -4.72
CA ALA A 510 0.13 8.75 -4.29
C ALA A 510 -0.35 8.78 -2.83
N SER A 511 0.31 9.53 -1.94
CA SER A 511 -0.15 9.68 -0.54
C SER A 511 -1.50 10.40 -0.47
N ILE A 512 -1.71 11.45 -1.28
CA ILE A 512 -3.03 12.12 -1.35
C ILE A 512 -4.07 11.19 -1.98
N GLY A 513 -3.69 10.49 -3.06
CA GLY A 513 -4.56 9.58 -3.79
C GLY A 513 -5.00 8.38 -2.96
N SER A 514 -4.10 7.74 -2.19
CA SER A 514 -4.43 6.58 -1.35
C SER A 514 -5.34 6.96 -0.19
N SER A 515 -5.13 8.12 0.44
CA SER A 515 -6.06 8.68 1.42
C SER A 515 -7.46 8.92 0.83
N PHE A 516 -7.55 9.48 -0.38
CA PHE A 516 -8.83 9.68 -1.07
C PHE A 516 -9.52 8.35 -1.39
N CYS A 517 -8.75 7.36 -1.86
CA CYS A 517 -9.27 6.04 -2.18
C CYS A 517 -9.76 5.31 -0.92
N ALA A 518 -9.00 5.32 0.18
CA ALA A 518 -9.44 4.74 1.45
C ALA A 518 -10.73 5.40 1.96
N LEU A 519 -10.78 6.73 2.00
CA LEU A 519 -11.94 7.45 2.52
C LEU A 519 -13.21 7.25 1.70
N ILE A 520 -13.10 7.31 0.38
CA ILE A 520 -14.26 7.29 -0.50
C ILE A 520 -14.55 5.85 -0.97
N LEU A 521 -13.59 5.19 -1.60
CA LEU A 521 -13.81 3.85 -2.16
C LEU A 521 -14.01 2.81 -1.07
N THR A 522 -13.14 2.73 -0.05
CA THR A 522 -13.27 1.71 1.00
C THR A 522 -14.51 1.94 1.86
N THR A 523 -14.76 3.17 2.33
CA THR A 523 -15.96 3.44 3.13
C THR A 523 -17.24 3.16 2.34
N SER A 524 -17.37 3.64 1.09
CA SER A 524 -18.61 3.45 0.31
C SER A 524 -18.87 2.00 -0.08
N THR A 525 -17.83 1.25 -0.41
CA THR A 525 -17.98 -0.20 -0.72
C THR A 525 -18.37 -1.00 0.52
N VAL A 526 -17.82 -0.69 1.69
CA VAL A 526 -18.23 -1.32 2.96
C VAL A 526 -19.65 -0.93 3.33
N MET A 527 -20.04 0.33 3.17
CA MET A 527 -21.42 0.77 3.40
C MET A 527 -22.39 0.08 2.44
N ALA A 528 -22.04 -0.01 1.15
CA ALA A 528 -22.83 -0.74 0.15
C ALA A 528 -22.99 -2.21 0.54
N ALA A 529 -21.89 -2.87 0.93
CA ALA A 529 -21.91 -4.27 1.32
C ALA A 529 -22.74 -4.51 2.60
N LYS A 530 -22.60 -3.67 3.63
CA LYS A 530 -23.44 -3.74 4.84
C LYS A 530 -24.92 -3.60 4.50
N SER A 531 -25.27 -2.62 3.67
CA SER A 531 -26.65 -2.37 3.24
C SER A 531 -27.21 -3.52 2.38
N LEU A 532 -26.41 -4.11 1.49
CA LEU A 532 -26.79 -5.31 0.71
C LEU A 532 -27.00 -6.55 1.59
N THR A 533 -26.30 -6.67 2.71
CA THR A 533 -26.51 -7.75 3.70
C THR A 533 -27.72 -7.51 4.62
N GLY A 534 -28.47 -6.43 4.41
CA GLY A 534 -29.65 -6.09 5.20
C GLY A 534 -29.35 -5.47 6.57
N LYS A 535 -28.09 -5.05 6.83
CA LYS A 535 -27.73 -4.29 8.03
C LYS A 535 -27.98 -2.81 7.80
N ILE A 536 -28.66 -2.16 8.76
CA ILE A 536 -28.86 -0.71 8.74
C ILE A 536 -27.51 -0.03 8.99
N VAL A 537 -27.13 0.89 8.09
CA VAL A 537 -25.87 1.64 8.19
C VAL A 537 -26.16 2.96 8.91
N THR A 538 -25.99 2.97 10.23
CA THR A 538 -26.17 4.16 11.06
C THR A 538 -24.86 4.94 11.17
N ALA A 539 -24.93 6.27 11.18
CA ALA A 539 -23.77 7.15 11.31
C ALA A 539 -22.90 6.81 12.53
N SER A 540 -23.53 6.61 13.69
CA SER A 540 -22.85 6.26 14.96
C SER A 540 -22.04 4.95 14.88
N SER A 541 -22.51 3.97 14.12
CA SER A 541 -21.82 2.68 13.93
C SER A 541 -20.56 2.80 13.07
N MET A 542 -20.48 3.84 12.24
CA MET A 542 -19.39 4.05 11.29
C MET A 542 -18.35 5.05 11.82
N THR A 543 -18.77 6.09 12.54
CA THR A 543 -17.89 7.10 13.16
C THR A 543 -17.31 6.64 14.50
N GLY A 544 -18.04 5.84 15.29
CA GLY A 544 -17.59 5.41 16.61
C GLY A 544 -17.22 6.59 17.54
N ARG A 545 -16.48 6.31 18.61
CA ARG A 545 -16.13 7.32 19.64
C ARG A 545 -15.07 8.34 19.21
N TYR A 546 -14.21 7.96 18.28
CA TYR A 546 -13.05 8.78 17.88
C TYR A 546 -13.18 9.41 16.49
N GLY A 547 -14.23 9.08 15.74
CA GLY A 547 -14.44 9.54 14.36
C GLY A 547 -14.45 11.06 14.22
N ASP A 548 -15.21 11.75 15.07
CA ASP A 548 -15.36 13.22 14.99
C ASP A 548 -14.02 13.94 15.23
N ASN A 549 -13.20 13.42 16.14
CA ASN A 549 -11.85 13.97 16.39
C ASN A 549 -10.95 13.77 15.16
N ALA A 550 -11.01 12.59 14.52
CA ALA A 550 -10.24 12.30 13.31
C ALA A 550 -10.70 13.17 12.13
N TYR A 551 -12.01 13.40 11.99
CA TYR A 551 -12.62 14.28 10.99
C TYR A 551 -12.15 15.73 11.12
N ILE A 552 -12.19 16.30 12.33
CA ILE A 552 -11.74 17.69 12.55
C ILE A 552 -10.25 17.83 12.22
N LEU A 553 -9.41 16.88 12.65
CA LEU A 553 -7.97 16.97 12.44
C LEU A 553 -7.54 16.68 11.02
N ILE A 554 -8.24 15.85 10.26
CA ILE A 554 -7.95 15.67 8.83
C ILE A 554 -8.31 16.93 8.04
N ILE A 555 -9.43 17.59 8.36
CA ILE A 555 -9.77 18.88 7.74
C ILE A 555 -8.72 19.93 8.08
N LEU A 556 -8.33 20.04 9.36
CA LEU A 556 -7.27 20.95 9.78
C LEU A 556 -5.97 20.65 9.04
N GLY A 557 -5.60 19.37 8.92
CA GLY A 557 -4.43 18.91 8.18
C GLY A 557 -4.48 19.31 6.70
N ILE A 558 -5.58 19.04 6.01
CA ILE A 558 -5.76 19.38 4.59
C ILE A 558 -5.72 20.90 4.38
N LEU A 559 -6.46 21.67 5.18
CA LEU A 559 -6.44 23.14 5.11
C LEU A 559 -5.04 23.70 5.39
N SER A 560 -4.33 23.11 6.35
CA SER A 560 -2.94 23.47 6.63
C SER A 560 -2.03 23.16 5.45
N THR A 561 -2.25 22.02 4.76
CA THR A 561 -1.51 21.68 3.53
C THR A 561 -1.77 22.63 2.38
N LEU A 562 -3.03 23.03 2.17
CA LEU A 562 -3.40 24.06 1.19
C LEU A 562 -2.78 25.42 1.53
N LEU A 563 -2.76 25.79 2.81
CA LEU A 563 -2.18 27.05 3.27
C LEU A 563 -0.68 27.11 3.00
N TRP A 564 0.09 26.09 3.43
CA TRP A 564 1.54 26.14 3.22
C TRP A 564 1.93 25.98 1.76
N THR A 565 1.18 25.20 0.96
CA THR A 565 1.46 25.06 -0.49
C THR A 565 1.26 26.39 -1.22
N ALA A 566 0.24 27.16 -0.86
CA ALA A 566 0.01 28.50 -1.38
C ALA A 566 1.11 29.49 -0.94
N LEU A 567 1.47 29.49 0.34
CA LEU A 567 2.48 30.41 0.89
C LEU A 567 3.91 30.14 0.36
N LEU A 568 4.25 28.88 0.13
CA LEU A 568 5.60 28.47 -0.26
C LEU A 568 5.76 28.24 -1.77
N ASN A 569 4.79 28.69 -2.58
CA ASN A 569 4.78 28.55 -4.03
C ASN A 569 5.09 27.10 -4.47
N PHE A 570 4.39 26.15 -3.85
CA PHE A 570 4.48 24.71 -4.11
C PHE A 570 5.87 24.09 -3.90
N ASN A 571 6.72 24.74 -3.10
CA ASN A 571 8.04 24.21 -2.75
C ASN A 571 7.98 23.46 -1.41
N ALA A 572 8.07 22.14 -1.47
CA ALA A 572 8.07 21.27 -0.31
C ALA A 572 9.44 21.30 0.39
N ARG A 573 9.47 21.99 1.54
CA ARG A 573 10.67 22.10 2.39
C ARG A 573 10.62 21.08 3.52
N ARG A 574 11.79 20.76 4.09
CA ARG A 574 11.88 19.87 5.27
C ARG A 574 11.09 20.37 6.48
N SER A 575 11.03 21.70 6.67
CA SER A 575 10.25 22.32 7.76
C SER A 575 8.76 22.05 7.65
N VAL A 576 8.23 22.00 6.43
CA VAL A 576 6.84 21.64 6.15
C VAL A 576 6.59 20.18 6.53
N GLY A 577 7.51 19.29 6.17
CA GLY A 577 7.42 17.87 6.54
C GLY A 577 7.36 17.65 8.05
N LEU A 578 8.24 18.34 8.81
CA LEU A 578 8.21 18.32 10.28
C LEU A 578 6.90 18.86 10.85
N PHE A 579 6.40 19.94 10.28
CA PHE A 579 5.14 20.55 10.71
C PHE A 579 3.94 19.61 10.45
N SER A 580 3.85 18.95 9.29
CA SER A 580 2.81 17.96 9.01
C SER A 580 2.89 16.74 9.94
N MET A 581 4.10 16.20 10.18
CA MET A 581 4.28 15.10 11.14
C MET A 581 3.90 15.51 12.57
N PHE A 582 4.12 16.77 12.95
CA PHE A 582 3.69 17.30 14.25
C PHE A 582 2.16 17.36 14.39
N ILE A 583 1.41 17.70 13.34
CA ILE A 583 -0.06 17.64 13.36
C ILE A 583 -0.54 16.20 13.65
N TYR A 584 0.08 15.20 13.03
CA TYR A 584 -0.25 13.80 13.33
C TYR A 584 0.12 13.39 14.76
N LEU A 585 1.27 13.86 15.27
CA LEU A 585 1.65 13.61 16.67
C LEU A 585 0.64 14.23 17.64
N LEU A 586 0.14 15.44 17.36
CA LEU A 586 -0.91 16.07 18.15
C LEU A 586 -2.18 15.21 18.17
N TYR A 587 -2.60 14.69 17.02
CA TYR A 587 -3.74 13.77 16.96
C TYR A 587 -3.55 12.55 17.86
N LEU A 588 -2.40 11.88 17.81
CA LEU A 588 -2.13 10.74 18.69
C LEU A 588 -2.20 11.13 20.17
N ILE A 589 -1.67 12.30 20.53
CA ILE A 589 -1.77 12.84 21.89
C ILE A 589 -3.24 13.05 22.28
N PHE A 590 -4.06 13.66 21.42
CA PHE A 590 -5.49 13.85 21.67
C PHE A 590 -6.21 12.52 21.91
N VAL A 591 -6.01 11.52 21.04
CA VAL A 591 -6.66 10.21 21.17
C VAL A 591 -6.23 9.48 22.46
N VAL A 592 -4.95 9.60 22.85
CA VAL A 592 -4.45 9.06 24.12
C VAL A 592 -5.06 9.78 25.34
N LEU A 593 -5.20 11.12 25.28
CA LEU A 593 -5.80 11.91 26.36
C LEU A 593 -7.31 11.64 26.52
N ILE A 594 -8.03 11.43 25.41
CA ILE A 594 -9.43 11.01 25.42
C ILE A 594 -9.55 9.64 26.07
N ARG A 595 -8.67 8.69 25.70
CA ARG A 595 -8.63 7.37 26.35
C ARG A 595 -8.35 7.45 27.85
N ALA A 596 -7.47 8.36 28.26
CA ALA A 596 -7.16 8.59 29.67
C ALA A 596 -8.31 9.27 30.44
N GLY A 597 -9.37 9.73 29.76
CA GLY A 597 -10.49 10.45 30.36
C GLY A 597 -10.15 11.88 30.79
N ILE A 598 -9.03 12.43 30.30
CA ILE A 598 -8.57 13.78 30.67
C ILE A 598 -9.28 14.85 29.81
N ILE A 599 -9.51 14.53 28.54
CA ILE A 599 -10.16 15.43 27.57
C ILE A 599 -11.46 14.79 27.09
N HIS A 600 -12.51 15.59 26.98
CA HIS A 600 -13.78 15.15 26.42
C HIS A 600 -13.68 14.99 24.90
N GLN A 601 -14.28 13.94 24.36
CA GLN A 601 -14.36 13.70 22.92
C GLN A 601 -15.19 14.81 22.23
N PHE A 602 -14.89 15.17 20.98
CA PHE A 602 -15.71 16.13 20.21
C PHE A 602 -17.09 15.58 19.79
N ALA A 603 -17.47 14.40 20.27
CA ALA A 603 -18.74 13.77 19.94
C ALA A 603 -19.92 14.43 20.66
N TYR A 604 -21.11 14.29 20.07
CA TYR A 604 -22.37 14.75 20.66
C TYR A 604 -22.63 14.00 21.98
N ASP A 605 -22.46 14.69 23.11
CA ASP A 605 -22.65 14.11 24.43
C ASP A 605 -24.12 14.20 24.83
N SER A 606 -24.81 13.06 24.88
CA SER A 606 -26.20 12.98 25.30
C SER A 606 -26.40 13.52 26.73
N PHE A 607 -25.36 13.45 27.57
CA PHE A 607 -25.41 13.98 28.92
C PHE A 607 -25.46 15.52 28.97
N LEU A 608 -24.89 16.18 27.97
CA LEU A 608 -24.98 17.64 27.80
C LEU A 608 -26.27 18.06 27.11
N SER A 609 -26.82 17.27 26.17
CA SER A 609 -28.13 17.57 25.58
C SER A 609 -29.26 17.44 26.60
N ASP A 610 -29.24 16.39 27.44
CA ASP A 610 -30.26 16.21 28.50
C ASP A 610 -30.18 17.30 29.59
N ALA A 611 -29.03 17.97 29.73
CA ALA A 611 -28.86 19.11 30.63
C ALA A 611 -29.31 20.45 30.01
N TYR A 612 -29.50 20.51 28.69
CA TYR A 612 -29.84 21.72 27.93
C TYR A 612 -31.19 21.64 27.18
N GLU A 613 -31.85 20.48 27.14
CA GLU A 613 -33.26 20.35 26.77
C GLU A 613 -34.15 20.54 28.03
N PRO A 614 -34.99 21.59 28.10
CA PRO A 614 -35.84 21.88 29.25
C PRO A 614 -37.05 20.95 29.42
#